data_AF-A0A3C1Y5L4-F1
#
_entry.id   AF-A0A3C1Y5L4-F1
#
_cell.length_a   1.000
_cell.length_b   1.000
_cell.length_c   1.000
_cell.angle_alpha   90.00
_cell.angle_beta   90.00
_cell.angle_gamma   90.00
#
_symmetry.space_group_name_H-M   'P 1'
#
loop_
_entity.id
_entity.type
_entity.pdbx_description
1 polymer ?
#
loop_
_entity_poly.entity_id
_entity_poly.type
_entity_poly.pdbx_seq_one_letter_code
_entity_poly.pdbx_strand_id
1 'polypeptide(L)'
;MKKFFAVIPAALTLLAASCTVSEPADEGGATSSDARLESLSWYGQKLVKVSYDSQKRVSEIRLGTSDEYTLYRISYNPMVVENEEWEEYYGYDPSTGTNIDGKVVLRTKSRWDNISLNSRGAIVEMTVTDTDYTVSSASGGETEVETVRCSYDSEGHLTQVVGSDGEVTRLDWDGQGRLVKVDYSDSDFDHNDSYVAQWEYSGVANTRLQWDPMLPVVGPVQITGLFGTAPSYFVKSVNTVYRSGWSELVQFAYRVSDNGFVSHSIYADSDDISMQYTWNYLN
;
A
#
# COMPACT_ATOMS: atom_id res chain seq x y z
N MET A 1 -14.41 6.47 7.39
CA MET A 1 -13.39 5.82 6.51
C MET A 1 -12.01 6.49 6.62
N LYS A 2 -11.12 5.96 7.48
CA LYS A 2 -9.66 6.18 7.34
C LYS A 2 -9.15 5.00 6.52
N LYS A 3 -8.57 5.31 5.36
CA LYS A 3 -8.74 4.52 4.13
C LYS A 3 -7.71 3.41 3.95
N PHE A 4 -8.12 2.42 3.17
CA PHE A 4 -7.29 1.32 2.64
C PHE A 4 -6.20 1.77 1.64
N PHE A 5 -6.09 3.06 1.33
CA PHE A 5 -5.13 3.59 0.37
C PHE A 5 -4.09 4.41 1.12
N ALA A 6 -2.84 3.96 1.07
CA ALA A 6 -1.76 4.68 1.73
C ALA A 6 -1.50 5.98 0.95
N VAL A 7 -1.78 7.09 1.61
CA VAL A 7 -1.09 8.36 1.37
C VAL A 7 0.41 8.09 1.51
N ILE A 8 1.19 8.44 0.49
CA ILE A 8 2.66 8.50 0.62
C ILE A 8 2.93 9.65 1.59
N PRO A 9 3.53 9.43 2.78
CA PRO A 9 3.80 10.53 3.70
C PRO A 9 4.79 11.49 3.04
N ALA A 10 4.30 12.70 2.74
CA ALA A 10 5.09 13.81 2.27
C ALA A 10 5.84 14.44 3.45
N ALA A 11 7.14 14.18 3.59
CA ALA A 11 8.03 15.08 4.34
C ALA A 11 9.52 14.98 3.95
N LEU A 12 10.01 16.12 3.44
CA LEU A 12 11.34 16.75 3.62
C LEU A 12 12.45 16.63 2.55
N THR A 13 12.42 17.61 1.64
CA THR A 13 13.48 18.51 1.11
C THR A 13 14.73 18.03 0.33
N LEU A 14 14.72 18.45 -0.96
CA LEU A 14 15.79 18.93 -1.89
C LEU A 14 16.82 17.94 -2.49
N LEU A 15 16.68 17.67 -3.80
CA LEU A 15 17.29 18.44 -4.91
C LEU A 15 16.69 18.00 -6.26
N ALA A 16 16.39 18.97 -7.11
CA ALA A 16 15.68 18.82 -8.38
C ALA A 16 16.48 18.11 -9.48
N ALA A 17 15.79 17.30 -10.29
CA ALA A 17 16.11 17.07 -11.71
C ALA A 17 14.86 16.60 -12.47
N SER A 18 14.36 17.46 -13.36
CA SER A 18 13.21 17.15 -14.23
C SER A 18 13.57 16.15 -15.34
N CYS A 19 12.53 15.41 -15.77
CA CYS A 19 12.34 14.64 -17.01
C CYS A 19 12.98 13.24 -17.07
N THR A 20 12.09 12.25 -16.94
CA THR A 20 12.32 10.80 -16.84
C THR A 20 13.20 10.42 -15.66
N VAL A 21 12.56 9.87 -14.62
CA VAL A 21 13.27 9.11 -13.59
C VAL A 21 14.14 8.08 -14.32
N SER A 22 15.45 8.25 -14.27
CA SER A 22 16.37 7.31 -14.89
C SER A 22 16.34 6.00 -14.14
N GLU A 23 16.66 4.90 -14.82
CA GLU A 23 16.85 3.63 -14.12
C GLU A 23 17.90 3.76 -13.01
N PRO A 24 17.67 3.18 -11.81
CA PRO A 24 18.65 3.17 -10.75
C PRO A 24 19.94 2.43 -11.17
N ALA A 25 21.06 2.75 -10.51
CA ALA A 25 22.32 2.04 -10.68
C ALA A 25 22.21 0.56 -10.24
N ASP A 26 23.10 -0.28 -10.78
CA ASP A 26 23.09 -1.72 -10.56
C ASP A 26 23.85 -2.11 -9.29
N GLU A 27 23.14 -2.54 -8.25
CA GLU A 27 23.78 -3.03 -7.02
C GLU A 27 22.98 -4.19 -6.41
N GLY A 28 23.43 -5.43 -6.66
CA GLY A 28 22.84 -6.61 -6.03
C GLY A 28 21.36 -6.84 -6.37
N GLY A 29 20.80 -7.93 -5.87
CA GLY A 29 19.42 -8.34 -6.12
C GLY A 29 19.16 -9.73 -5.57
N ALA A 30 17.92 -10.20 -5.66
CA ALA A 30 17.62 -11.59 -5.33
C ALA A 30 18.50 -12.52 -6.19
N THR A 31 18.98 -13.62 -5.60
CA THR A 31 19.77 -14.63 -6.35
C THR A 31 19.02 -15.95 -6.50
N SER A 32 18.10 -16.23 -5.57
CA SER A 32 17.21 -17.39 -5.58
C SER A 32 15.93 -17.12 -6.38
N SER A 33 15.37 -18.16 -7.00
CA SER A 33 14.07 -18.07 -7.69
C SER A 33 12.86 -18.11 -6.74
N ASP A 34 13.05 -18.52 -5.48
CA ASP A 34 12.07 -18.52 -4.37
C ASP A 34 12.34 -17.38 -3.38
N ALA A 35 13.02 -16.32 -3.84
CA ALA A 35 13.32 -15.17 -3.01
C ALA A 35 12.04 -14.45 -2.56
N ARG A 36 12.08 -13.92 -1.34
CA ARG A 36 10.96 -13.25 -0.68
C ARG A 36 11.38 -11.88 -0.21
N LEU A 37 10.58 -10.85 -0.48
CA LEU A 37 10.87 -9.48 -0.06
C LEU A 37 11.03 -9.44 1.46
N GLU A 38 12.16 -8.97 1.96
CA GLU A 38 12.41 -8.77 3.39
C GLU A 38 12.11 -7.33 3.78
N SER A 39 12.62 -6.37 2.99
CA SER A 39 12.46 -4.96 3.28
C SER A 39 12.73 -4.06 2.08
N LEU A 40 12.08 -2.90 2.08
CA LEU A 40 12.51 -1.76 1.27
C LEU A 40 13.23 -0.77 2.17
N SER A 41 14.43 -0.38 1.76
CA SER A 41 15.27 0.54 2.51
C SER A 41 15.47 1.84 1.76
N TRP A 42 15.39 2.96 2.46
CA TRP A 42 15.74 4.29 1.96
C TRP A 42 16.86 4.85 2.85
N TYR A 43 17.99 5.25 2.24
CA TYR A 43 19.22 5.63 2.96
C TYR A 43 19.64 4.66 4.09
N GLY A 44 19.46 3.35 3.87
CA GLY A 44 19.78 2.30 4.84
C GLY A 44 18.73 2.08 5.93
N GLN A 45 17.72 2.94 6.05
CA GLN A 45 16.59 2.75 6.96
C GLN A 45 15.53 1.86 6.30
N LYS A 46 15.18 0.74 6.94
CA LYS A 46 14.10 -0.16 6.49
C LYS A 46 12.73 0.49 6.73
N LEU A 47 12.16 1.08 5.69
CA LEU A 47 10.82 1.71 5.72
C LEU A 47 9.71 0.69 5.53
N VAL A 48 9.95 -0.37 4.76
CA VAL A 48 9.05 -1.52 4.68
C VAL A 48 9.76 -2.73 5.26
N LYS A 49 9.08 -3.50 6.11
CA LYS A 49 9.55 -4.81 6.57
C LYS A 49 8.44 -5.82 6.37
N VAL A 50 8.80 -7.00 5.86
CA VAL A 50 7.87 -8.07 5.57
C VAL A 50 8.35 -9.33 6.26
N SER A 51 7.46 -9.94 7.05
CA SER A 51 7.72 -11.21 7.74
C SER A 51 6.85 -12.31 7.14
N TYR A 52 7.27 -13.55 7.33
CA TYR A 52 6.60 -14.72 6.76
C TYR A 52 6.28 -15.77 7.84
N ASP A 53 5.20 -16.52 7.64
CA ASP A 53 4.88 -17.69 8.45
C ASP A 53 5.74 -18.91 8.07
N SER A 54 5.53 -20.03 8.77
CA SER A 54 6.24 -21.29 8.50
C SER A 54 5.92 -21.91 7.12
N GLN A 55 4.84 -21.47 6.48
CA GLN A 55 4.45 -21.84 5.12
C GLN A 55 4.94 -20.83 4.09
N LYS A 56 5.78 -19.86 4.49
CA LYS A 56 6.37 -18.83 3.64
C LYS A 56 5.35 -17.84 3.06
N ARG A 57 4.20 -17.66 3.70
CA ARG A 57 3.22 -16.61 3.36
C ARG A 57 3.47 -15.37 4.20
N VAL A 58 3.17 -14.20 3.65
CA VAL A 58 3.33 -12.92 4.37
C VAL A 58 2.47 -12.92 5.64
N SER A 59 3.09 -12.79 6.80
CA SER A 59 2.43 -12.79 8.11
C SER A 59 2.40 -11.41 8.76
N GLU A 60 3.32 -10.52 8.36
CA GLU A 60 3.38 -9.16 8.87
C GLU A 60 3.93 -8.22 7.81
N ILE A 61 3.40 -7.00 7.75
CA ILE A 61 3.94 -5.90 6.95
C ILE A 61 4.01 -4.68 7.87
N ARG A 62 5.20 -4.11 8.03
CA ARG A 62 5.41 -2.85 8.76
C ARG A 62 5.87 -1.79 7.77
N LEU A 63 5.20 -0.64 7.77
CA LEU A 63 5.52 0.52 6.95
C LEU A 63 5.85 1.71 7.86
N GLY A 64 6.88 2.49 7.55
CA GLY A 64 7.25 3.69 8.30
C GLY A 64 8.41 3.50 9.28
N THR A 65 8.66 4.53 10.09
CA THR A 65 9.81 4.66 10.98
C THR A 65 9.50 4.10 12.37
N SER A 66 10.34 4.34 13.39
CA SER A 66 10.00 3.96 14.77
C SER A 66 8.89 4.81 15.37
N ASP A 67 8.76 6.05 14.88
CA ASP A 67 7.99 7.09 15.53
C ASP A 67 6.61 7.24 14.87
N GLU A 68 6.51 6.88 13.59
CA GLU A 68 5.27 6.80 12.84
C GLU A 68 5.28 5.57 11.94
N TYR A 69 4.32 4.66 12.14
CA TYR A 69 4.25 3.42 11.37
C TYR A 69 2.87 2.80 11.30
N THR A 70 2.65 2.08 10.21
CA THR A 70 1.50 1.20 10.02
C THR A 70 1.93 -0.24 10.13
N LEU A 71 1.15 -1.06 10.82
CA LEU A 71 1.43 -2.47 11.05
C LEU A 71 0.26 -3.34 10.62
N TYR A 72 0.50 -4.22 9.66
CA TYR A 72 -0.42 -5.26 9.23
C TYR A 72 0.01 -6.61 9.77
N ARG A 73 -0.92 -7.36 10.35
CA ARG A 73 -0.73 -8.76 10.77
C ARG A 73 -1.75 -9.64 10.07
N ILE A 74 -1.26 -10.70 9.42
CA ILE A 74 -2.07 -11.60 8.60
C ILE A 74 -2.01 -13.00 9.22
N SER A 75 -3.17 -13.48 9.65
CA SER A 75 -3.38 -14.87 10.05
C SER A 75 -4.21 -15.57 8.97
N TYR A 76 -3.84 -16.80 8.62
CA TYR A 76 -4.53 -17.57 7.58
C TYR A 76 -5.42 -18.70 8.14
N ASN A 77 -5.40 -18.93 9.46
CA ASN A 77 -6.25 -19.91 10.12
C ASN A 77 -6.51 -19.53 11.60
N PRO A 78 -7.64 -18.88 11.93
CA PRO A 78 -8.63 -18.34 11.00
C PRO A 78 -8.05 -17.21 10.13
N MET A 79 -8.68 -16.94 8.98
CA MET A 79 -8.29 -15.85 8.09
C MET A 79 -8.67 -14.51 8.73
N VAL A 80 -7.68 -13.73 9.15
CA VAL A 80 -7.85 -12.42 9.79
C VAL A 80 -6.71 -11.50 9.34
N VAL A 81 -7.05 -10.26 9.02
CA VAL A 81 -6.07 -9.19 8.82
C VAL A 81 -6.30 -8.14 9.90
N GLU A 82 -5.27 -7.78 10.65
CA GLU A 82 -5.31 -6.63 11.56
C GLU A 82 -4.38 -5.56 11.02
N ASN A 83 -4.84 -4.31 11.05
CA ASN A 83 -4.08 -3.13 10.72
C ASN A 83 -4.08 -2.17 11.93
N GLU A 84 -2.95 -1.57 12.22
CA GLU A 84 -2.79 -0.57 13.28
C GLU A 84 -1.93 0.58 12.77
N GLU A 85 -2.40 1.82 12.93
CA GLU A 85 -1.60 3.03 12.65
C GLU A 85 -1.14 3.66 13.96
N TRP A 86 0.15 3.91 14.03
CA TRP A 86 0.83 4.44 15.18
C TRP A 86 1.57 5.72 14.80
N GLU A 87 1.44 6.75 15.62
CA GLU A 87 2.05 8.05 15.37
C GLU A 87 2.59 8.64 16.67
N GLU A 88 3.68 9.39 16.57
CA GLU A 88 4.22 10.16 17.67
C GLU A 88 3.27 11.30 18.05
N TYR A 89 2.83 11.30 19.31
CA TYR A 89 1.92 12.29 19.84
C TYR A 89 2.61 13.23 20.82
N TYR A 90 2.39 14.52 20.60
CA TYR A 90 2.71 15.61 21.51
C TYR A 90 1.39 16.28 21.93
N GLY A 91 1.12 16.36 23.22
CA GLY A 91 -0.13 16.96 23.69
C GLY A 91 -0.36 16.81 25.18
N TYR A 92 -1.56 17.12 25.63
CA TYR A 92 -1.96 16.99 27.02
C TYR A 92 -2.91 15.81 27.18
N ASP A 93 -2.59 14.91 28.11
CA ASP A 93 -3.48 13.83 28.50
C ASP A 93 -4.37 14.28 29.67
N PRO A 94 -5.67 14.57 29.43
CA PRO A 94 -6.56 15.02 30.48
C PRO A 94 -6.90 13.93 31.51
N SER A 95 -6.67 12.65 31.18
CA SER A 95 -6.95 11.53 32.10
C SER A 95 -5.87 11.38 33.18
N THR A 96 -4.62 11.71 32.85
CA THR A 96 -3.48 11.70 33.78
C THR A 96 -3.08 13.09 34.27
N GLY A 97 -3.56 14.14 33.59
CA GLY A 97 -3.25 15.53 33.88
C GLY A 97 -1.83 15.95 33.50
N THR A 98 -1.20 15.24 32.55
CA THR A 98 0.22 15.43 32.19
C THR A 98 0.42 15.72 30.71
N ASN A 99 1.51 16.42 30.36
CA ASN A 99 1.91 16.56 28.97
C ASN A 99 2.59 15.27 28.51
N ILE A 100 2.15 14.78 27.36
CA ILE A 100 2.82 13.75 26.57
C ILE A 100 3.82 14.45 25.65
N ASP A 101 5.08 14.05 25.77
CA ASP A 101 6.19 14.53 24.94
C ASP A 101 6.78 13.32 24.19
N GLY A 102 6.57 13.26 22.88
CA GLY A 102 7.16 12.24 22.01
C GLY A 102 6.75 10.80 22.34
N LYS A 103 5.45 10.53 22.51
CA LYS A 103 4.96 9.15 22.74
C LYS A 103 4.27 8.63 21.50
N VAL A 104 4.73 7.49 21.00
CA VAL A 104 4.04 6.75 19.94
C VAL A 104 2.74 6.15 20.50
N VAL A 105 1.61 6.54 19.91
CA VAL A 105 0.27 6.12 20.32
C VAL A 105 -0.49 5.50 19.15
N LEU A 106 -1.36 4.54 19.48
CA LEU A 106 -2.28 3.95 18.51
C LEU A 106 -3.31 4.99 18.10
N ARG A 107 -3.41 5.28 16.81
CA ARG A 107 -4.37 6.24 16.23
C ARG A 107 -5.59 5.53 15.71
N THR A 108 -5.39 4.47 14.97
CA THR A 108 -6.45 3.68 14.35
C THR A 108 -6.15 2.21 14.42
N LYS A 109 -7.20 1.41 14.43
CA LYS A 109 -7.11 -0.03 14.28
C LYS A 109 -8.22 -0.52 13.36
N SER A 110 -7.85 -1.32 12.37
CA SER A 110 -8.80 -2.05 11.53
C SER A 110 -8.64 -3.54 11.74
N ARG A 111 -9.76 -4.27 11.74
CA ARG A 111 -9.76 -5.73 11.76
C ARG A 111 -10.67 -6.27 10.68
N TRP A 112 -10.13 -7.12 9.83
CA TRP A 112 -10.85 -7.80 8.76
C TRP A 112 -11.07 -9.25 9.15
N ASP A 113 -12.33 -9.67 9.20
CA ASP A 113 -12.72 -11.04 9.48
C ASP A 113 -13.94 -11.48 8.66
N ASN A 114 -14.46 -12.66 8.96
CA ASN A 114 -15.48 -13.31 8.13
C ASN A 114 -15.08 -13.35 6.64
N ILE A 115 -13.77 -13.52 6.40
CA ILE A 115 -13.16 -13.42 5.08
C ILE A 115 -13.53 -14.66 4.28
N SER A 116 -14.20 -14.43 3.14
CA SER A 116 -14.48 -15.44 2.13
C SER A 116 -13.50 -15.31 0.98
N LEU A 117 -12.96 -16.44 0.52
CA LEU A 117 -12.03 -16.50 -0.60
C LEU A 117 -12.68 -17.20 -1.81
N ASN A 118 -12.34 -16.78 -3.03
CA ASN A 118 -12.63 -17.55 -4.23
C ASN A 118 -11.69 -18.76 -4.36
N SER A 119 -11.89 -19.57 -5.40
CA SER A 119 -11.08 -20.77 -5.66
C SER A 119 -9.61 -20.50 -5.99
N ARG A 120 -9.23 -19.25 -6.28
CA ARG A 120 -7.85 -18.80 -6.48
C ARG A 120 -7.20 -18.27 -5.19
N GLY A 121 -7.95 -18.24 -4.08
CA GLY A 121 -7.48 -17.73 -2.79
C GLY A 121 -7.58 -16.21 -2.63
N ALA A 122 -8.24 -15.50 -3.56
CA ALA A 122 -8.44 -14.06 -3.45
C ALA A 122 -9.72 -13.74 -2.66
N ILE A 123 -9.69 -12.68 -1.86
CA ILE A 123 -10.79 -12.22 -1.00
C ILE A 123 -11.95 -11.78 -1.87
N VAL A 124 -13.15 -12.32 -1.65
CA VAL A 124 -14.38 -11.87 -2.34
C VAL A 124 -15.34 -11.12 -1.43
N GLU A 125 -15.26 -11.37 -0.13
CA GLU A 125 -16.06 -10.67 0.87
C GLU A 125 -15.32 -10.69 2.21
N MET A 126 -15.43 -9.61 2.98
CA MET A 126 -14.92 -9.51 4.34
C MET A 126 -15.75 -8.53 5.15
N THR A 127 -15.76 -8.70 6.46
CA THR A 127 -16.23 -7.70 7.41
C THR A 127 -15.04 -6.90 7.91
N VAL A 128 -15.11 -5.59 7.83
CA VAL A 128 -14.09 -4.65 8.31
C VAL A 128 -14.65 -3.94 9.52
N THR A 129 -13.91 -3.97 10.63
CA THR A 129 -14.19 -3.18 11.83
C THR A 129 -13.07 -2.18 12.02
N ASP A 130 -13.39 -0.90 11.85
CA ASP A 130 -12.45 0.21 12.04
C ASP A 130 -12.71 0.88 13.39
N THR A 131 -11.65 1.23 14.10
CA THR A 131 -11.70 1.95 15.36
C THR A 131 -10.76 3.14 15.31
N ASP A 132 -11.31 4.35 15.46
CA ASP A 132 -10.56 5.60 15.51
C ASP A 132 -10.43 6.08 16.96
N TYR A 133 -9.20 6.10 17.47
CA TYR A 133 -8.88 6.54 18.83
C TYR A 133 -8.64 8.05 18.92
N THR A 134 -8.50 8.76 17.79
CA THR A 134 -8.23 10.21 17.75
C THR A 134 -9.45 11.07 18.03
N VAL A 135 -10.64 10.55 17.76
CA VAL A 135 -11.91 11.26 17.91
C VAL A 135 -12.55 11.08 19.30
N SER A 136 -11.95 10.25 20.18
CA SER A 136 -12.60 9.86 21.44
C SER A 136 -12.11 10.65 22.67
N SER A 137 -13.07 11.14 23.47
CA SER A 137 -12.86 11.62 24.85
C SER A 137 -13.03 10.51 25.91
N ALA A 138 -13.24 9.27 25.46
CA ALA A 138 -13.36 8.06 26.28
C ALA A 138 -12.34 7.00 25.84
N SER A 139 -11.94 6.10 26.74
CA SER A 139 -10.80 5.19 26.58
C SER A 139 -10.97 4.04 25.55
N GLY A 140 -11.83 4.17 24.54
CA GLY A 140 -12.24 3.06 23.66
C GLY A 140 -12.26 3.33 22.15
N GLY A 141 -12.16 4.59 21.68
CA GLY A 141 -12.30 4.94 20.26
C GLY A 141 -13.76 4.92 19.75
N GLU A 142 -13.98 5.46 18.55
CA GLU A 142 -15.24 5.30 17.79
C GLU A 142 -15.10 4.15 16.79
N THR A 143 -16.12 3.29 16.70
CA THR A 143 -16.06 2.06 15.89
C THR A 143 -17.08 2.09 14.75
N GLU A 144 -16.63 1.77 13.55
CA GLU A 144 -17.45 1.55 12.36
C GLU A 144 -17.28 0.10 11.89
N VAL A 145 -18.37 -0.51 11.40
CA VAL A 145 -18.35 -1.87 10.86
C VAL A 145 -18.99 -1.88 9.49
N GLU A 146 -18.31 -2.47 8.51
CA GLU A 146 -18.84 -2.62 7.16
C GLU A 146 -18.55 -4.00 6.56
N THR A 147 -19.29 -4.33 5.50
CA THR A 147 -19.00 -5.48 4.63
C THR A 147 -18.44 -4.98 3.32
N VAL A 148 -17.22 -5.42 2.99
CA VAL A 148 -16.54 -5.10 1.74
C VAL A 148 -16.64 -6.29 0.79
N ARG A 149 -16.96 -6.03 -0.48
CA ARG A 149 -17.03 -7.04 -1.54
C ARG A 149 -16.05 -6.76 -2.66
N CYS A 150 -15.40 -7.79 -3.15
CA CYS A 150 -14.42 -7.70 -4.22
C CYS A 150 -14.85 -8.54 -5.43
N SER A 151 -14.68 -8.00 -6.63
CA SER A 151 -14.94 -8.68 -7.89
C SER A 151 -13.67 -8.79 -8.74
N TYR A 152 -13.60 -9.83 -9.55
CA TYR A 152 -12.43 -10.17 -10.35
C TYR A 152 -12.82 -10.51 -11.78
N ASP A 153 -11.91 -10.28 -12.72
CA ASP A 153 -12.01 -10.82 -14.07
C ASP A 153 -11.67 -12.33 -14.11
N SER A 154 -11.75 -12.93 -15.31
CA SER A 154 -11.43 -14.35 -15.50
C SER A 154 -9.96 -14.70 -15.28
N GLU A 155 -9.06 -13.73 -15.38
CA GLU A 155 -7.62 -13.90 -15.23
C GLU A 155 -7.21 -13.82 -13.75
N GLY A 156 -8.04 -13.19 -12.91
CA GLY A 156 -7.86 -13.04 -11.48
C GLY A 156 -7.43 -11.63 -11.07
N HIS A 157 -7.57 -10.64 -11.95
CA HIS A 157 -7.33 -9.24 -11.61
C HIS A 157 -8.54 -8.66 -10.87
N LEU A 158 -8.29 -7.88 -9.81
CA LEU A 158 -9.32 -7.17 -9.09
C LEU A 158 -9.93 -6.10 -10.00
N THR A 159 -11.26 -6.11 -10.20
CA THR A 159 -11.97 -5.15 -11.05
C THR A 159 -12.86 -4.21 -10.27
N GLN A 160 -13.23 -4.58 -9.03
CA GLN A 160 -14.13 -3.76 -8.22
C GLN A 160 -13.94 -4.04 -6.73
N VAL A 161 -13.99 -2.99 -5.91
CA VAL A 161 -14.19 -3.04 -4.46
C VAL A 161 -15.46 -2.24 -4.14
N VAL A 162 -16.35 -2.81 -3.33
CA VAL A 162 -17.62 -2.20 -2.95
C VAL A 162 -17.75 -2.19 -1.44
N GLY A 163 -17.86 -1.00 -0.85
CA GLY A 163 -18.13 -0.76 0.57
C GLY A 163 -19.63 -0.92 0.91
N SER A 164 -19.96 -0.91 2.20
CA SER A 164 -21.36 -1.14 2.63
C SER A 164 -22.28 0.06 2.42
N ASP A 165 -21.72 1.25 2.32
CA ASP A 165 -22.36 2.52 2.01
C ASP A 165 -22.64 2.71 0.51
N GLY A 166 -22.18 1.78 -0.32
CA GLY A 166 -22.33 1.81 -1.77
C GLY A 166 -21.18 2.52 -2.49
N GLU A 167 -20.11 2.91 -1.79
CA GLU A 167 -18.89 3.39 -2.41
C GLU A 167 -18.25 2.28 -3.25
N VAL A 168 -17.75 2.66 -4.43
CA VAL A 168 -17.22 1.74 -5.43
C VAL A 168 -15.89 2.24 -5.96
N THR A 169 -14.84 1.47 -5.72
CA THR A 169 -13.59 1.57 -6.48
C THR A 169 -13.65 0.65 -7.69
N ARG A 170 -13.41 1.17 -8.89
CA ARG A 170 -13.36 0.38 -10.14
C ARG A 170 -11.96 0.36 -10.70
N LEU A 171 -11.51 -0.82 -11.12
CA LEU A 171 -10.19 -1.04 -11.69
C LEU A 171 -10.36 -1.58 -13.12
N ASP A 172 -9.81 -0.86 -14.09
CA ASP A 172 -9.85 -1.25 -15.50
C ASP A 172 -8.49 -1.83 -15.92
N TRP A 173 -8.52 -3.01 -16.51
CA TRP A 173 -7.35 -3.72 -17.00
C TRP A 173 -7.41 -3.84 -18.52
N ASP A 174 -6.25 -3.76 -19.18
CA ASP A 174 -6.16 -4.06 -20.60
C ASP A 174 -5.92 -5.56 -20.87
N GLY A 175 -6.03 -5.96 -22.14
CA GLY A 175 -5.86 -7.35 -22.55
C GLY A 175 -4.43 -7.91 -22.41
N GLN A 176 -3.48 -7.14 -21.87
CA GLN A 176 -2.15 -7.62 -21.53
C GLN A 176 -1.98 -7.82 -20.00
N GLY A 177 -3.02 -7.60 -19.20
CA GLY A 177 -2.94 -7.68 -17.75
C GLY A 177 -2.26 -6.47 -17.11
N ARG A 178 -2.43 -5.29 -17.71
CA ARG A 178 -1.97 -4.00 -17.16
C ARG A 178 -3.16 -3.22 -16.60
N LEU A 179 -3.06 -2.76 -15.35
CA LEU A 179 -4.07 -1.89 -14.72
C LEU A 179 -3.95 -0.51 -15.34
N VAL A 180 -4.91 -0.05 -16.12
CA VAL A 180 -4.81 1.22 -16.87
C VAL A 180 -5.52 2.39 -16.19
N LYS A 181 -6.52 2.10 -15.35
CA LYS A 181 -7.31 3.12 -14.66
C LYS A 181 -7.84 2.59 -13.32
N VAL A 182 -7.86 3.45 -12.32
CA VAL A 182 -8.67 3.27 -11.12
C VAL A 182 -9.58 4.47 -10.93
N ASP A 183 -10.86 4.22 -10.76
CA ASP A 183 -11.89 5.22 -10.46
C ASP A 183 -12.27 5.07 -8.98
N TYR A 184 -11.88 6.04 -8.17
CA TYR A 184 -12.21 6.10 -6.75
C TYR A 184 -13.43 7.01 -6.59
N SER A 185 -14.59 6.42 -6.29
CA SER A 185 -15.81 7.21 -6.02
C SER A 185 -15.77 7.93 -4.69
N ASP A 186 -14.95 7.43 -3.75
CA ASP A 186 -14.83 7.94 -2.40
C ASP A 186 -13.79 9.07 -2.29
N SER A 187 -13.95 9.89 -1.26
CA SER A 187 -13.21 11.12 -1.01
C SER A 187 -11.97 10.89 -0.16
N ASP A 188 -10.72 11.04 -0.64
CA ASP A 188 -9.52 10.79 0.21
C ASP A 188 -9.43 11.68 1.47
N PHE A 189 -8.73 11.25 2.54
CA PHE A 189 -8.63 11.96 3.83
C PHE A 189 -8.10 13.38 3.68
N ASP A 190 -7.11 13.58 2.81
CA ASP A 190 -6.45 14.88 2.63
C ASP A 190 -7.23 15.82 1.71
N HIS A 191 -7.95 15.27 0.74
CA HIS A 191 -8.56 16.04 -0.35
C HIS A 191 -10.07 16.15 -0.25
N ASN A 192 -10.71 15.27 0.53
CA ASN A 192 -12.16 15.08 0.61
C ASN A 192 -12.83 15.12 -0.78
N ASP A 193 -12.21 14.44 -1.76
CA ASP A 193 -12.62 14.46 -3.15
C ASP A 193 -12.37 13.12 -3.84
N SER A 194 -13.31 12.74 -4.72
CA SER A 194 -13.18 11.58 -5.59
C SER A 194 -12.17 11.85 -6.70
N TYR A 195 -11.51 10.81 -7.20
CA TYR A 195 -10.43 10.96 -8.17
C TYR A 195 -10.31 9.77 -9.11
N VAL A 196 -9.67 10.02 -10.25
CA VAL A 196 -9.30 9.01 -11.22
C VAL A 196 -7.80 8.97 -11.33
N ALA A 197 -7.21 7.80 -11.11
CA ALA A 197 -5.81 7.56 -11.35
C ALA A 197 -5.62 6.76 -12.64
N GLN A 198 -4.62 7.12 -13.43
CA GLN A 198 -4.31 6.52 -14.73
C GLN A 198 -2.86 6.07 -14.77
N TRP A 199 -2.65 4.82 -15.14
CA TRP A 199 -1.34 4.18 -15.12
C TRP A 199 -0.76 4.15 -16.54
N GLU A 200 0.51 4.51 -16.64
CA GLU A 200 1.35 4.13 -17.77
C GLU A 200 2.36 3.08 -17.34
N TYR A 201 2.79 2.26 -18.29
CA TYR A 201 3.74 1.18 -18.05
C TYR A 201 5.04 1.39 -18.80
N SER A 202 6.11 0.88 -18.20
CA SER A 202 7.38 0.68 -18.87
C SER A 202 7.28 -0.45 -19.90
N GLY A 203 8.34 -0.62 -20.70
CA GLY A 203 8.50 -1.80 -21.56
C GLY A 203 8.98 -3.05 -20.82
N VAL A 204 9.20 -2.99 -19.50
CA VAL A 204 9.80 -4.06 -18.70
C VAL A 204 8.73 -4.95 -18.09
N ALA A 205 8.76 -6.23 -18.42
CA ALA A 205 7.80 -7.20 -17.91
C ALA A 205 8.04 -7.52 -16.42
N ASN A 206 6.96 -7.52 -15.64
CA ASN A 206 6.92 -7.99 -14.26
C ASN A 206 6.77 -9.51 -14.23
N THR A 207 7.82 -10.23 -14.62
CA THR A 207 7.81 -11.70 -14.75
C THR A 207 7.58 -12.45 -13.42
N ARG A 208 7.72 -11.74 -12.30
CA ARG A 208 7.48 -12.25 -10.95
C ARG A 208 6.11 -11.88 -10.39
N LEU A 209 5.33 -11.06 -11.11
CA LEU A 209 4.04 -10.52 -10.66
C LEU A 209 4.15 -9.92 -9.25
N GLN A 210 5.23 -9.18 -9.00
CA GLN A 210 5.45 -8.49 -7.74
C GLN A 210 4.53 -7.29 -7.67
N TRP A 211 3.74 -7.21 -6.60
CA TRP A 211 3.14 -5.95 -6.22
C TRP A 211 4.20 -5.02 -5.66
N ASP A 212 4.10 -3.75 -6.02
CA ASP A 212 4.90 -2.70 -5.44
C ASP A 212 4.28 -2.25 -4.10
N PRO A 213 4.94 -2.45 -2.96
CA PRO A 213 4.39 -2.05 -1.67
C PRO A 213 4.27 -0.54 -1.50
N MET A 214 4.98 0.26 -2.31
CA MET A 214 4.93 1.74 -2.31
C MET A 214 3.94 2.29 -3.33
N LEU A 215 3.32 1.43 -4.14
CA LEU A 215 2.17 1.76 -4.98
C LEU A 215 0.95 0.88 -4.65
N PRO A 216 0.39 1.00 -3.43
CA PRO A 216 -0.75 0.20 -3.03
C PRO A 216 -2.03 0.64 -3.74
N VAL A 217 -2.69 -0.30 -4.42
CA VAL A 217 -4.03 -0.10 -4.97
C VAL A 217 -5.11 -0.50 -3.98
N VAL A 218 -4.84 -1.43 -3.05
CA VAL A 218 -5.76 -1.86 -1.98
C VAL A 218 -5.01 -2.04 -0.66
N GLY A 219 -4.10 -1.11 -0.41
CA GLY A 219 -3.19 -1.15 0.72
C GLY A 219 -2.01 -2.12 0.49
N PRO A 220 -1.01 -2.10 1.38
CA PRO A 220 0.19 -2.91 1.24
C PRO A 220 -0.07 -4.40 1.36
N VAL A 221 -1.23 -4.81 1.88
CA VAL A 221 -1.67 -6.22 1.90
C VAL A 221 -1.74 -6.84 0.51
N GLN A 222 -1.77 -6.06 -0.58
CA GLN A 222 -1.72 -6.57 -1.95
C GLN A 222 -0.52 -7.51 -2.19
N ILE A 223 0.62 -7.29 -1.52
CA ILE A 223 1.82 -8.14 -1.67
C ILE A 223 1.61 -9.58 -1.19
N THR A 224 0.53 -9.85 -0.47
CA THR A 224 0.12 -11.21 -0.06
C THR A 224 -0.46 -12.03 -1.21
N GLY A 225 -0.90 -11.38 -2.30
CA GLY A 225 -1.67 -11.98 -3.39
C GLY A 225 -3.16 -12.18 -3.08
N LEU A 226 -3.64 -11.76 -1.90
CA LEU A 226 -5.04 -11.91 -1.49
C LEU A 226 -6.02 -11.07 -2.32
N PHE A 227 -5.52 -10.09 -3.08
CA PHE A 227 -6.31 -9.27 -3.99
C PHE A 227 -6.00 -9.56 -5.46
N GLY A 228 -5.50 -10.75 -5.76
CA GLY A 228 -5.18 -11.16 -7.12
C GLY A 228 -3.75 -10.79 -7.54
N THR A 229 -3.52 -10.88 -8.84
CA THR A 229 -2.20 -10.75 -9.44
C THR A 229 -1.80 -9.30 -9.69
N ALA A 230 -0.53 -9.00 -9.47
CA ALA A 230 0.04 -7.69 -9.82
C ALA A 230 0.05 -7.49 -11.35
N PRO A 231 0.17 -6.25 -11.83
CA PRO A 231 0.32 -5.97 -13.25
C PRO A 231 1.49 -6.69 -13.90
N SER A 232 1.30 -7.10 -15.16
CA SER A 232 2.27 -7.87 -15.96
C SER A 232 3.50 -7.07 -16.42
N TYR A 233 3.50 -5.75 -16.22
CA TYR A 233 4.60 -4.84 -16.51
C TYR A 233 4.85 -3.91 -15.32
N PHE A 234 6.08 -3.40 -15.19
CA PHE A 234 6.37 -2.37 -14.18
C PHE A 234 5.79 -1.03 -14.59
N VAL A 235 5.14 -0.36 -13.64
CA VAL A 235 4.54 0.96 -13.81
C VAL A 235 5.63 1.97 -14.19
N LYS A 236 5.28 2.96 -15.01
CA LYS A 236 6.16 4.07 -15.37
C LYS A 236 5.66 5.37 -14.75
N SER A 237 4.35 5.55 -14.69
CA SER A 237 3.75 6.70 -14.04
C SER A 237 2.32 6.44 -13.65
N VAL A 238 1.86 7.17 -12.64
CA VAL A 238 0.46 7.28 -12.27
C VAL A 238 0.09 8.75 -12.26
N ASN A 239 -0.88 9.12 -13.08
CA ASN A 239 -1.45 10.45 -13.09
C ASN A 239 -2.82 10.40 -12.39
N THR A 240 -2.93 11.08 -11.26
CA THR A 240 -4.14 11.19 -10.46
C THR A 240 -4.81 12.53 -10.74
N VAL A 241 -6.09 12.52 -11.09
CA VAL A 241 -6.89 13.73 -11.34
C VAL A 241 -8.09 13.72 -10.40
N TYR A 242 -8.15 14.71 -9.53
CA TYR A 242 -9.22 14.94 -8.57
C TYR A 242 -10.35 15.73 -9.23
N ARG A 243 -11.60 15.53 -8.82
CA ARG A 243 -12.75 16.23 -9.44
C ARG A 243 -12.76 17.73 -9.17
N SER A 244 -12.09 18.18 -8.12
CA SER A 244 -11.75 19.58 -7.81
C SER A 244 -10.89 20.23 -8.90
N GLY A 245 -10.29 19.44 -9.79
CA GLY A 245 -9.47 19.88 -10.91
C GLY A 245 -7.97 19.89 -10.62
N TRP A 246 -7.56 19.50 -9.41
CA TRP A 246 -6.16 19.29 -9.07
C TRP A 246 -5.66 17.94 -9.59
N SER A 247 -4.35 17.83 -9.80
CA SER A 247 -3.74 16.60 -10.30
C SER A 247 -2.34 16.39 -9.75
N GLU A 248 -1.97 15.13 -9.60
CA GLU A 248 -0.65 14.68 -9.19
C GLU A 248 -0.10 13.69 -10.21
N LEU A 249 1.20 13.81 -10.50
CA LEU A 249 1.92 12.84 -11.31
C LEU A 249 3.01 12.22 -10.46
N VAL A 250 2.94 10.89 -10.31
CA VAL A 250 4.04 10.10 -9.75
C VAL A 250 4.70 9.32 -10.86
N GLN A 251 6.02 9.33 -10.92
CA GLN A 251 6.84 8.62 -11.89
C GLN A 251 7.68 7.55 -11.20
N PHE A 252 7.91 6.45 -11.91
CA PHE A 252 8.57 5.26 -11.40
C PHE A 252 9.68 4.82 -12.35
N ALA A 253 10.80 4.37 -11.78
CA ALA A 253 11.82 3.63 -12.49
C ALA A 253 12.28 2.45 -11.65
N TYR A 254 12.57 1.34 -12.31
CA TYR A 254 12.96 0.09 -11.66
C TYR A 254 14.26 -0.43 -12.23
N ARG A 255 15.11 -0.98 -11.37
CA ARG A 255 16.20 -1.86 -11.75
C ARG A 255 15.76 -3.29 -11.49
N VAL A 256 15.77 -4.12 -12.53
CA VAL A 256 15.32 -5.50 -12.47
C VAL A 256 16.50 -6.42 -12.77
N SER A 257 16.80 -7.34 -11.86
CA SER A 257 17.85 -8.35 -12.05
C SER A 257 17.45 -9.39 -13.11
N ASP A 258 18.41 -10.13 -13.65
CA ASP A 258 18.18 -11.16 -14.69
C ASP A 258 17.13 -12.21 -14.33
N ASN A 259 16.95 -12.48 -13.03
CA ASN A 259 15.94 -13.40 -12.54
C ASN A 259 14.55 -12.76 -12.34
N GLY A 260 14.35 -11.51 -12.78
CA GLY A 260 13.07 -10.82 -12.79
C GLY A 260 12.69 -10.10 -11.49
N PHE A 261 13.54 -10.13 -10.46
CA PHE A 261 13.30 -9.41 -9.21
C PHE A 261 13.78 -7.96 -9.29
N VAL A 262 13.01 -7.05 -8.72
CA VAL A 262 13.43 -5.65 -8.54
C VAL A 262 14.56 -5.57 -7.53
N SER A 263 15.68 -4.92 -7.85
CA SER A 263 16.74 -4.62 -6.87
C SER A 263 16.63 -3.19 -6.33
N HIS A 264 16.21 -2.26 -7.19
CA HIS A 264 16.03 -0.86 -6.84
C HIS A 264 14.80 -0.28 -7.53
N SER A 265 14.20 0.71 -6.89
CA SER A 265 13.13 1.51 -7.48
C SER A 265 13.31 2.97 -7.09
N ILE A 266 12.98 3.88 -7.99
CA ILE A 266 12.87 5.31 -7.71
C ILE A 266 11.43 5.74 -7.95
N TYR A 267 10.93 6.57 -7.04
CA TYR A 267 9.62 7.22 -7.11
C TYR A 267 9.89 8.71 -7.13
N ALA A 268 9.24 9.45 -8.03
CA ALA A 268 9.31 10.90 -8.07
C ALA A 268 7.89 11.47 -8.18
N ASP A 269 7.57 12.44 -7.34
CA ASP A 269 6.30 13.18 -7.41
C ASP A 269 6.40 14.42 -8.32
N SER A 270 5.31 15.18 -8.39
CA SER A 270 5.22 16.41 -9.19
C SER A 270 6.12 17.54 -8.70
N ASP A 271 6.67 17.44 -7.49
CA ASP A 271 7.55 18.43 -6.87
C ASP A 271 9.04 18.09 -7.06
N ASP A 272 9.34 17.13 -7.95
CA ASP A 272 10.68 16.59 -8.23
C ASP A 272 11.37 16.00 -6.98
N ILE A 273 10.60 15.59 -5.97
CA ILE A 273 11.14 14.85 -4.82
C ILE A 273 11.26 13.39 -5.24
N SER A 274 12.49 12.88 -5.24
CA SER A 274 12.74 11.47 -5.58
C SER A 274 13.21 10.65 -4.37
N MET A 275 12.60 9.48 -4.21
CA MET A 275 12.98 8.49 -3.20
C MET A 275 13.47 7.23 -3.88
N GLN A 276 14.74 6.87 -3.64
CA GLN A 276 15.32 5.61 -4.11
C GLN A 276 15.27 4.55 -3.02
N TYR A 277 14.63 3.42 -3.34
CA TYR A 277 14.53 2.28 -2.45
C TYR A 277 15.40 1.13 -2.93
N THR A 278 16.08 0.49 -1.99
CA THR A 278 16.75 -0.80 -2.19
C THR A 278 15.82 -1.92 -1.73
N TRP A 279 15.59 -2.90 -2.60
CA TRP A 279 14.77 -4.08 -2.34
C TRP A 279 15.66 -5.21 -1.82
N ASN A 280 15.43 -5.61 -0.57
CA ASN A 280 16.21 -6.66 0.09
C ASN A 280 15.38 -7.93 0.16
N TYR A 281 16.01 -9.08 -0.06
CA TYR A 281 15.33 -10.36 -0.14
C TYR A 281 15.92 -11.41 0.78
N LEU A 282 15.04 -12.22 1.36
CA LEU A 282 15.36 -13.53 1.92
C LEU A 282 15.54 -14.50 0.74
N ASN A 283 16.72 -15.13 0.64
CA ASN A 283 17.04 -16.09 -0.43
C ASN A 283 16.72 -17.55 -0.05
#